data_AF-A0A6B8VLT3-F1
#
_entry.id   AF-A0A6B8VLT3-F1
#
_cell.length_a   1.000
_cell.length_b   1.000
_cell.length_c   1.000
_cell.angle_alpha   90.00
_cell.angle_beta   90.00
_cell.angle_gamma   90.00
#
_symmetry.space_group_name_H-M   'P 1'
#
loop_
_entity.id
_entity.type
_entity.pdbx_description
1 polymer ?
#
loop_
_entity_poly.entity_id
_entity_poly.type
_entity_poly.pdbx_seq_one_letter_code
_entity_poly.pdbx_strand_id
1 'polypeptide(L)'
;MSENKSEQDLSSAHHWLAAVSTELDQDPAVIQALVKELLDLTRDVAHGPSRPAAPLTAFLVGLASGRALDTEAGAAGAVDKSRENITKVLALLEQTK
;
A
#
# COMPACT_ATOMS: atom_id res chain seq x y z
N MET A 1 13.18 -19.63 15.00
CA MET A 1 13.24 -19.85 13.53
C MET A 1 12.24 -18.99 12.75
N SER A 2 11.14 -18.55 13.36
CA SER A 2 10.09 -17.73 12.70
C SER A 2 10.49 -16.28 12.41
N GLU A 3 11.21 -15.60 13.31
CA GLU A 3 11.59 -14.18 13.13
C GLU A 3 12.53 -13.97 11.92
N ASN A 4 13.60 -14.77 11.82
CA ASN A 4 14.56 -14.70 10.70
C ASN A 4 13.89 -14.94 9.32
N LYS A 5 12.85 -15.78 9.27
CA LYS A 5 12.10 -16.05 8.03
C LYS A 5 11.29 -14.82 7.59
N SER A 6 10.59 -14.16 8.52
CA SER A 6 9.79 -12.97 8.22
C SER A 6 10.64 -11.77 7.79
N GLU A 7 11.83 -11.60 8.37
CA GLU A 7 12.78 -10.55 7.98
C GLU A 7 13.33 -10.78 6.57
N GLN A 8 13.67 -12.03 6.23
CA GLN A 8 14.11 -12.42 4.90
C GLN A 8 13.01 -12.24 3.84
N ASP A 9 11.76 -12.59 4.18
CA ASP A 9 10.62 -12.46 3.27
C ASP A 9 10.32 -10.97 3.01
N LEU A 10 10.36 -10.11 4.04
CA LEU A 10 10.23 -8.65 3.87
C LEU A 10 11.40 -8.05 3.09
N SER A 11 12.64 -8.50 3.31
CA SER A 11 13.79 -8.05 2.52
C SER A 11 13.64 -8.40 1.05
N SER A 12 13.15 -9.61 0.75
CA SER A 12 12.89 -10.05 -0.61
C SER A 12 11.79 -9.22 -1.27
N ALA A 13 10.72 -8.90 -0.53
CA ALA A 13 9.66 -8.02 -0.99
C ALA A 13 10.16 -6.59 -1.28
N HIS A 14 10.97 -6.00 -0.40
CA HIS A 14 11.55 -4.67 -0.64
C HIS A 14 12.41 -4.62 -1.90
N HIS A 15 13.25 -5.65 -2.11
CA HIS A 15 14.07 -5.74 -3.32
C HIS A 15 13.21 -5.83 -4.59
N TRP A 16 12.20 -6.71 -4.57
CA TRP A 16 11.27 -6.84 -5.69
C TRP A 16 10.51 -5.54 -5.98
N LEU A 17 9.99 -4.87 -4.94
CA LEU A 17 9.26 -3.62 -5.07
C LEU A 17 10.15 -2.50 -5.63
N ALA A 18 11.43 -2.42 -5.24
CA ALA A 18 12.37 -1.46 -5.81
C ALA A 18 12.59 -1.68 -7.31
N ALA A 19 12.72 -2.93 -7.74
CA ALA A 19 12.85 -3.27 -9.17
C ALA A 19 11.57 -2.90 -9.96
N VAL A 20 10.39 -3.23 -9.43
CA VAL A 20 9.11 -2.87 -10.04
C VAL A 20 8.91 -1.36 -10.10
N SER A 21 9.27 -0.62 -9.05
CA SER A 21 9.23 0.85 -9.06
C SER A 21 10.09 1.41 -10.17
N THR A 22 11.30 0.87 -10.37
CA THR A 22 12.19 1.30 -11.45
C THR A 22 11.59 1.02 -12.84
N GLU A 23 11.03 -0.16 -13.05
CA GLU A 23 10.40 -0.55 -14.33
C GLU A 23 9.16 0.31 -14.66
N LEU A 24 8.47 0.83 -13.64
CA LEU A 24 7.27 1.66 -13.79
C LEU A 24 7.55 3.16 -13.66
N ASP A 25 8.81 3.58 -13.70
CA ASP A 25 9.24 4.98 -13.56
C ASP A 25 8.69 5.67 -12.28
N GLN A 26 8.59 4.92 -11.18
CA GLN A 26 8.14 5.42 -9.88
C GLN A 26 9.31 5.60 -8.91
N ASP A 27 9.23 6.61 -8.04
CA ASP A 27 10.18 6.78 -6.94
C ASP A 27 10.01 5.62 -5.92
N PRO A 28 11.05 4.77 -5.71
CA PRO A 28 10.99 3.67 -4.74
C PRO A 28 10.73 4.14 -3.30
N ALA A 29 11.05 5.39 -2.96
CA ALA A 29 10.80 5.93 -1.63
C ALA A 29 9.31 5.98 -1.28
N VAL A 30 8.44 6.15 -2.28
CA VAL A 30 6.98 6.18 -2.08
C VAL A 30 6.48 4.83 -1.57
N ILE A 31 6.84 3.74 -2.26
CA ILE A 31 6.37 2.41 -1.85
C ILE A 31 7.03 1.98 -0.53
N GLN A 32 8.32 2.27 -0.34
CA GLN A 32 9.04 1.99 0.91
C GLN A 32 8.36 2.64 2.13
N ALA A 33 7.85 3.86 1.97
CA ALA A 33 7.15 4.58 3.04
C ALA A 33 5.73 4.04 3.35
N LEU A 34 5.18 3.17 2.51
CA LEU A 34 3.80 2.68 2.59
C LEU A 34 3.67 1.15 2.72
N VAL A 35 4.78 0.39 2.63
CA VAL A 35 4.75 -1.09 2.65
C VAL A 35 3.94 -1.61 3.84
N LYS A 36 4.23 -1.10 5.05
CA LYS A 36 3.57 -1.59 6.25
C LYS A 36 2.06 -1.29 6.22
N GLU A 37 1.67 -0.04 5.97
CA GLU A 37 0.26 0.36 5.95
C GLU A 37 -0.55 -0.39 4.88
N LEU A 38 0.02 -0.63 3.69
CA LEU A 38 -0.64 -1.39 2.62
C LEU A 38 -0.75 -2.88 2.95
N LEU A 39 0.27 -3.48 3.59
CA LEU A 39 0.20 -4.88 4.03
C LEU A 39 -0.80 -5.08 5.17
N ASP A 40 -0.90 -4.12 6.09
CA ASP A 40 -1.92 -4.16 7.15
C ASP A 40 -3.33 -3.96 6.56
N LEU A 41 -3.51 -3.01 5.64
CA LEU A 41 -4.79 -2.81 4.93
C LEU A 41 -5.22 -4.08 4.18
N THR A 42 -4.33 -4.70 3.41
CA THR A 42 -4.65 -5.92 2.66
C THR A 42 -5.00 -7.08 3.59
N ARG A 43 -4.28 -7.21 4.72
CA ARG A 43 -4.62 -8.18 5.78
C ARG A 43 -6.03 -7.94 6.31
N ASP A 44 -6.39 -6.72 6.65
CA ASP A 44 -7.69 -6.40 7.24
C ASP A 44 -8.84 -6.61 6.26
N VAL A 45 -8.67 -6.22 5.00
CA VAL A 45 -9.69 -6.49 3.95
C VAL A 45 -9.84 -7.99 3.71
N ALA A 46 -8.73 -8.74 3.71
CA ALA A 46 -8.75 -10.19 3.47
C ALA A 46 -9.42 -10.97 4.61
N HIS A 47 -9.28 -10.50 5.85
CA HIS A 47 -10.00 -11.06 7.01
C HIS A 47 -11.41 -10.50 7.17
N GLY A 48 -11.70 -9.35 6.57
CA GLY A 48 -13.02 -8.72 6.52
C GLY A 48 -13.83 -9.18 5.30
N PRO A 49 -14.40 -8.24 4.52
CA PRO A 49 -15.51 -8.50 3.62
C PRO A 49 -15.24 -9.56 2.55
N SER A 50 -14.00 -9.69 2.06
CA SER A 50 -13.65 -10.70 1.04
C SER A 50 -12.14 -10.76 0.77
N ARG A 51 -11.57 -11.96 0.72
CA ARG A 51 -10.16 -12.20 0.33
C ARG A 51 -9.82 -11.65 -1.07
N PRO A 52 -10.62 -11.89 -2.14
CA PRO A 52 -10.43 -11.23 -3.43
C PRO A 52 -10.42 -9.70 -3.41
N ALA A 53 -11.11 -9.07 -2.45
CA ALA A 53 -11.16 -7.61 -2.38
C ALA A 53 -9.82 -7.00 -1.94
N ALA A 54 -8.99 -7.71 -1.17
CA ALA A 54 -7.74 -7.17 -0.63
C ALA A 54 -6.80 -6.54 -1.68
N PRO A 55 -6.37 -7.26 -2.75
CA PRO A 55 -5.53 -6.65 -3.78
C PRO A 55 -6.26 -5.54 -4.57
N LEU A 56 -7.57 -5.67 -4.78
CA LEU A 56 -8.37 -4.69 -5.52
C LEU A 56 -8.53 -3.38 -4.73
N THR A 57 -8.67 -3.47 -3.41
CA THR A 57 -8.71 -2.32 -2.52
C THR A 57 -7.37 -1.58 -2.49
N ALA A 58 -6.25 -2.30 -2.40
CA ALA A 58 -4.92 -1.68 -2.47
C ALA A 58 -4.69 -0.96 -3.80
N PHE A 59 -5.12 -1.57 -4.92
CA PHE A 59 -5.08 -0.92 -6.23
C PHE A 59 -5.93 0.36 -6.28
N LEU A 60 -7.15 0.34 -5.74
CA LEU A 60 -8.02 1.52 -5.70
C LEU A 60 -7.46 2.66 -4.85
N VAL A 61 -6.82 2.34 -3.72
CA VAL A 61 -6.09 3.33 -2.90
C VAL A 61 -5.00 4.00 -3.74
N GLY A 62 -4.14 3.21 -4.40
CA GLY A 62 -3.07 3.75 -5.24
C GLY A 62 -3.61 4.58 -6.41
N LEU A 63 -4.65 4.10 -7.09
CA LEU A 63 -5.29 4.80 -8.21
C LEU A 63 -5.91 6.14 -7.76
N ALA A 64 -6.59 6.16 -6.60
CA ALA A 64 -7.17 7.37 -6.05
C ALA A 64 -6.10 8.38 -5.59
N SER A 65 -4.99 7.88 -5.02
CA SER A 65 -3.85 8.72 -4.65
C SER A 65 -3.23 9.38 -5.88
N GLY A 66 -2.94 8.61 -6.93
CA GLY A 66 -2.37 9.14 -8.17
C GLY A 66 -3.26 10.18 -8.85
N ARG A 67 -4.58 9.98 -8.85
CA ARG A 67 -5.55 10.95 -9.42
C ARG A 67 -5.68 12.25 -8.64
N ALA A 68 -5.38 12.23 -7.35
CA ALA A 68 -5.48 13.42 -6.51
C ALA A 68 -4.22 14.29 -6.56
N LEU A 69 -3.17 13.81 -7.20
CA LEU A 69 -1.93 14.56 -7.45
C LEU A 69 -1.97 15.15 -8.85
N ASP A 70 -2.66 16.27 -9.01
CA ASP A 70 -2.46 17.11 -10.19
C ASP A 70 -1.07 17.79 -10.07
N THR A 71 -0.07 17.08 -10.56
CA THR A 71 1.26 17.51 -11.01
C THR A 71 2.26 18.23 -10.08
N GLU A 72 1.94 18.65 -8.85
CA GLU A 72 2.91 19.45 -8.05
C GLU A 72 3.37 18.86 -6.70
N ALA A 73 2.70 17.85 -6.13
CA ALA A 73 2.99 17.45 -4.74
C ALA A 73 4.17 16.45 -4.57
N GLY A 74 4.74 15.95 -5.66
CA GLY A 74 5.87 15.01 -5.65
C GLY A 74 5.61 13.73 -4.83
N ALA A 75 6.68 13.03 -4.45
CA ALA A 75 6.62 11.78 -3.68
C ALA A 75 5.96 11.94 -2.31
N ALA A 76 6.22 13.05 -1.61
CA ALA A 76 5.66 13.32 -0.29
C ALA A 76 4.13 13.43 -0.33
N GLY A 77 3.58 14.19 -1.29
CA GLY A 77 2.14 14.30 -1.47
C GLY A 77 1.47 12.97 -1.81
N ALA A 78 2.14 12.11 -2.58
CA ALA A 78 1.64 10.77 -2.89
C ALA A 78 1.50 9.89 -1.65
N VAL A 79 2.48 9.95 -0.75
CA VAL A 79 2.48 9.22 0.51
C VAL A 79 1.36 9.73 1.42
N ASP A 80 1.25 11.05 1.60
CA ASP A 80 0.23 11.65 2.47
C ASP A 80 -1.18 11.34 1.96
N LYS A 81 -1.39 11.47 0.64
CA LYS A 81 -2.69 11.16 0.05
C LYS A 81 -3.05 9.68 0.17
N SER A 82 -2.06 8.80 0.04
CA SER A 82 -2.25 7.36 0.25
C SER A 82 -2.64 7.05 1.68
N ARG A 83 -2.01 7.68 2.68
CA ARG A 83 -2.40 7.51 4.10
C ARG A 83 -3.81 8.01 4.38
N GLU A 84 -4.21 9.15 3.79
CA GLU A 84 -5.58 9.65 3.88
C GLU A 84 -6.58 8.64 3.29
N ASN A 85 -6.29 8.11 2.10
CA ASN A 85 -7.14 7.13 1.43
C ASN A 85 -7.21 5.80 2.22
N ILE A 86 -6.09 5.31 2.76
CA ILE A 86 -6.05 4.13 3.64
C ILE A 86 -6.96 4.36 4.85
N THR A 87 -6.87 5.52 5.50
CA THR A 87 -7.69 5.86 6.67
C THR A 87 -9.19 5.81 6.34
N LYS A 88 -9.60 6.37 5.18
CA LYS A 88 -10.99 6.31 4.72
C LYS A 88 -11.49 4.88 4.51
N VAL A 89 -10.64 4.03 3.93
CA VAL A 89 -11.00 2.62 3.68
C VAL A 89 -11.10 1.85 5.00
N LEU A 90 -10.18 2.05 5.94
CA LEU A 90 -10.23 1.41 7.26
C LEU A 90 -11.51 1.80 8.01
N ALA A 91 -11.89 3.08 7.98
CA ALA A 91 -13.15 3.54 8.57
C ALA A 91 -14.40 2.90 7.92
N LEU A 92 -14.35 2.59 6.61
CA LEU A 92 -15.41 1.85 5.94
C LEU A 92 -15.46 0.39 6.40
N LEU A 93 -14.31 -0.27 6.55
CA LEU A 93 -14.25 -1.66 7.04
C LEU A 93 -14.83 -1.79 8.44
N GLU A 94 -14.59 -0.83 9.33
CA GLU A 94 -15.16 -0.81 10.68
C GLU A 94 -16.69 -0.73 10.68
N GLN A 95 -17.29 -0.01 9.73
CA GLN A 95 -18.74 0.08 9.57
C GLN A 95 -19.37 -1.21 9.03
N THR A 96 -18.56 -2.13 8.47
CA THR A 96 -19.02 -3.36 7.83
C THR A 96 -18.87 -4.60 8.73
N LYS A 97 -18.34 -4.43 9.94
CA LYS A 97 -18.22 -5.46 10.98
C LYS A 97 -19.45 -5.44 11.88
#